data_AF-A0AAW9B7F6-F1
#
_entry.id   AF-A0AAW9B7F6-F1
#
_cell.length_a   1.000
_cell.length_b   1.000
_cell.length_c   1.000
_cell.angle_alpha   90.00
_cell.angle_beta   90.00
_cell.angle_gamma   90.00
#
_symmetry.space_group_name_H-M   'P 1'
#
loop_
_entity.id
_entity.type
_entity.pdbx_description
1 polymer ?
#
loop_
_entity_poly.entity_id
_entity_poly.type
_entity_poly.pdbx_seq_one_letter_code
_entity_poly.pdbx_strand_id
1 'polypeptide(L)'
;MITRSLLRSMFASCALLVASTSSFASDKMKIGITLQPYFSYVHAVVGDKAEILPLVDAGFNPHNYLPQPNDLKRLNEMDVIVVNGIGHDDFALKVINASQRDDLVVIEANKEVPLL
;
A
#
# COMPACT_ATOMS: atom_id res chain seq x y z
N MET A 1 -19.94 -26.93 -47.66
CA MET A 1 -19.06 -27.91 -46.97
C MET A 1 -17.92 -27.16 -46.31
N ILE A 2 -18.07 -26.78 -45.04
CA ILE A 2 -17.00 -26.12 -44.28
C ILE A 2 -15.95 -27.20 -44.01
N THR A 3 -14.77 -27.06 -44.60
CA THR A 3 -13.70 -28.05 -44.51
C THR A 3 -13.21 -28.18 -43.06
N ARG A 4 -12.98 -29.41 -42.60
CA ARG A 4 -12.54 -29.73 -41.21
C ARG A 4 -11.28 -28.97 -40.76
N SER A 5 -10.52 -28.41 -41.69
CA SER A 5 -9.37 -27.54 -41.47
C SER A 5 -9.77 -26.16 -40.90
N LEU A 6 -10.85 -25.54 -41.40
CA LEU A 6 -11.35 -24.24 -40.90
C LEU A 6 -11.90 -24.33 -39.48
N LEU A 7 -12.50 -25.46 -39.11
CA LEU A 7 -13.04 -25.66 -37.75
C LEU A 7 -11.91 -25.81 -36.71
N ARG A 8 -10.76 -26.38 -37.11
CA ARG A 8 -9.57 -26.50 -36.24
C ARG A 8 -8.85 -25.16 -36.05
N SER A 9 -8.76 -24.32 -37.09
CA SER A 9 -8.12 -23.00 -36.97
C SER A 9 -8.94 -22.03 -36.11
N MET A 10 -10.27 -22.10 -36.19
CA MET A 10 -11.15 -21.32 -35.30
C MET A 10 -11.03 -21.73 -33.83
N PHE A 11 -10.90 -23.02 -33.54
CA PHE A 11 -10.77 -23.50 -32.16
C PHE A 11 -9.40 -23.12 -31.54
N ALA A 12 -8.32 -23.17 -32.34
CA ALA A 12 -6.98 -22.75 -31.90
C ALA A 12 -6.88 -21.23 -31.68
N SER A 13 -7.54 -20.42 -32.51
CA SER A 13 -7.56 -18.97 -32.37
C SER A 13 -8.36 -18.51 -31.14
N CYS A 14 -9.45 -19.22 -30.81
CA CYS A 14 -10.23 -18.95 -29.60
C CYS A 14 -9.45 -19.32 -28.32
N ALA A 15 -8.69 -20.41 -28.33
CA ALA A 15 -7.86 -20.82 -27.20
C ALA A 15 -6.72 -19.81 -26.89
N LEU A 16 -6.13 -19.19 -27.91
CA LEU A 16 -5.11 -18.14 -27.72
C LEU A 16 -5.71 -16.84 -27.13
N LEU A 17 -6.92 -16.47 -27.54
CA LEU A 17 -7.60 -15.27 -27.04
C LEU A 17 -8.03 -15.43 -25.57
N VAL A 18 -8.44 -16.63 -25.15
CA VAL A 18 -8.79 -16.93 -23.74
C VAL A 18 -7.54 -16.99 -22.84
N ALA A 19 -6.38 -17.40 -23.37
CA ALA A 19 -5.13 -17.38 -22.60
C ALA A 19 -4.58 -15.96 -22.36
N SER A 20 -4.99 -14.98 -23.17
CA SER A 20 -4.50 -13.60 -23.11
C SER A 20 -5.22 -12.72 -22.10
N THR A 21 -6.31 -13.20 -21.47
CA THR A 21 -7.07 -12.43 -20.46
C THR A 21 -6.55 -12.62 -19.04
N SER A 22 -5.51 -13.43 -18.85
CA SER A 22 -4.92 -13.73 -17.55
C SER A 22 -3.71 -12.85 -17.29
N SER A 23 -3.95 -11.67 -16.69
CA SER A 23 -3.01 -10.91 -15.83
C SER A 23 -3.07 -9.40 -16.07
N PHE A 24 -4.24 -8.78 -15.85
CA PHE A 24 -4.23 -7.43 -15.30
C PHE A 24 -4.04 -7.58 -13.79
N ALA A 25 -2.78 -7.70 -13.36
CA ALA A 25 -2.46 -7.54 -11.95
C ALA A 25 -2.75 -6.07 -11.62
N SER A 26 -3.86 -5.82 -10.96
CA SER A 26 -4.12 -4.51 -10.36
C SER A 26 -2.95 -4.19 -9.42
N ASP A 27 -2.42 -2.97 -9.48
CA ASP A 27 -1.45 -2.52 -8.48
C ASP A 27 -2.07 -2.71 -7.09
N LYS A 28 -1.28 -3.28 -6.18
CA LYS A 28 -1.69 -3.48 -4.79
C LYS A 28 -1.74 -2.11 -4.11
N MET A 29 -2.76 -1.91 -3.27
CA MET A 29 -2.83 -0.73 -2.41
C MET A 29 -1.58 -0.63 -1.55
N LYS A 30 -1.01 0.57 -1.45
CA LYS A 30 0.18 0.86 -0.67
C LYS A 30 -0.18 1.50 0.66
N ILE A 31 0.05 0.77 1.74
CA ILE A 31 -0.30 1.17 3.10
C ILE A 31 0.98 1.55 3.85
N GLY A 32 1.10 2.82 4.16
CA GLY A 32 2.11 3.40 5.03
C GLY A 32 1.97 2.97 6.48
N ILE A 33 3.10 2.73 7.16
CA ILE A 33 3.17 2.60 8.62
C ILE A 33 4.28 3.49 9.20
N THR A 34 4.09 3.95 10.43
CA THR A 34 5.04 4.85 11.11
C THR A 34 5.98 4.14 12.06
N LEU A 35 5.52 3.08 12.73
CA LEU A 35 6.28 2.33 13.73
C LEU A 35 6.11 0.82 13.54
N GLN A 36 7.14 0.05 13.92
CA GLN A 36 7.19 -1.40 13.71
C GLN A 36 5.97 -2.18 14.25
N PRO A 37 5.36 -1.85 15.41
CA PRO A 37 4.14 -2.54 15.85
C PRO A 37 3.00 -2.44 14.84
N TYR A 38 2.84 -1.31 14.15
CA TYR A 38 1.79 -1.12 13.14
C TYR A 38 2.05 -1.96 11.89
N PHE A 39 3.31 -2.26 11.54
CA PHE A 39 3.59 -3.23 10.48
C PHE A 39 2.94 -4.59 10.79
N SER A 40 3.14 -5.10 12.00
CA SER A 40 2.57 -6.39 12.42
C SER A 40 1.04 -6.38 12.41
N TYR A 41 0.43 -5.30 12.89
CA TYR A 41 -1.03 -5.16 12.93
C TYR A 41 -1.63 -5.08 11.53
N VAL A 42 -1.07 -4.22 10.67
CA VAL A 42 -1.54 -4.06 9.29
C VAL A 42 -1.35 -5.37 8.52
N HIS A 43 -0.18 -6.02 8.63
CA HIS A 43 0.09 -7.30 7.97
C HIS A 43 -0.90 -8.39 8.40
N ALA A 44 -1.24 -8.48 9.69
CA ALA A 44 -2.23 -9.43 10.18
C ALA A 44 -3.62 -9.20 9.58
N VAL A 45 -3.98 -7.96 9.24
CA VAL A 45 -5.28 -7.61 8.64
C VAL A 45 -5.28 -7.83 7.13
N VAL A 46 -4.24 -7.38 6.42
CA VAL A 46 -4.25 -7.29 4.95
C VAL A 46 -3.63 -8.50 4.25
N GLY A 47 -2.76 -9.25 4.94
CA GLY A 47 -2.02 -10.36 4.35
C GLY A 47 -1.25 -9.94 3.10
N ASP A 48 -1.47 -10.64 1.99
CA ASP A 48 -0.83 -10.40 0.70
C ASP A 48 -1.60 -9.45 -0.23
N LYS A 49 -2.72 -8.89 0.21
CA LYS A 49 -3.62 -8.07 -0.63
C LYS A 49 -3.15 -6.62 -0.81
N ALA A 50 -2.25 -6.16 0.05
CA ALA A 50 -1.69 -4.82 0.02
C ALA A 50 -0.16 -4.88 0.18
N GLU A 51 0.51 -3.82 -0.23
CA GLU A 51 1.92 -3.58 0.05
C GLU A 51 2.04 -2.69 1.29
N ILE A 52 2.89 -3.06 2.25
CA ILE A 52 3.09 -2.28 3.48
C ILE A 52 4.44 -1.60 3.40
N LEU A 53 4.43 -0.26 3.44
CA LEU A 53 5.61 0.57 3.28
C LEU A 53 5.91 1.34 4.58
N PRO A 54 7.11 1.23 5.16
CA PRO A 54 7.47 2.06 6.30
C PRO A 54 7.78 3.49 5.82
N LEU A 55 7.22 4.50 6.50
CA LEU A 55 7.48 5.91 6.18
C LEU A 55 8.97 6.26 6.31
N VAL A 56 9.62 5.69 7.32
CA VAL A 56 11.04 5.85 7.64
C VAL A 56 11.72 4.50 7.54
N ASP A 57 12.98 4.45 7.12
CA ASP A 57 13.73 3.20 7.07
C ASP A 57 13.82 2.48 8.42
N ALA A 58 13.99 1.17 8.35
CA ALA A 58 14.34 0.39 9.53
C ALA A 58 15.68 0.86 10.12
N GLY A 59 15.81 0.78 11.45
CA GLY A 59 17.04 1.12 12.17
C GLY A 59 17.10 2.55 12.71
N PHE A 60 16.14 3.41 12.39
CA PHE A 60 16.01 4.72 13.03
C PHE A 60 15.32 4.62 14.40
N ASN A 61 15.73 5.48 15.33
CA ASN A 61 15.06 5.62 16.63
C ASN A 61 13.92 6.64 16.50
N PRO A 62 12.65 6.25 16.69
CA PRO A 62 11.50 7.15 16.51
C PRO A 62 11.48 8.30 17.53
N HIS A 63 12.12 8.15 18.70
CA HIS A 63 12.10 9.16 19.76
C HIS A 63 12.90 10.43 19.45
N ASN A 64 13.88 10.34 18.54
CA ASN A 64 14.71 11.48 18.14
C ASN A 64 14.77 11.66 16.62
N TYR A 65 13.87 10.99 15.88
CA TYR A 65 13.85 11.08 14.44
C TYR A 65 13.47 12.48 13.97
N LEU A 66 14.21 12.99 13.00
CA LEU A 66 13.92 14.25 12.33
C LEU A 66 13.46 13.95 10.90
N PRO A 67 12.27 14.43 10.49
CA PRO A 67 11.79 14.30 9.12
C PRO A 67 12.81 14.71 8.07
N GLN A 68 12.96 13.88 7.03
CA GLN A 68 13.87 14.08 5.92
C GLN A 68 13.10 14.27 4.61
N PRO A 69 13.68 14.94 3.59
CA PRO A 69 13.04 15.06 2.28
C PRO A 69 12.70 13.71 1.62
N ASN A 70 13.41 12.64 1.97
CA ASN A 70 13.13 11.30 1.47
C ASN A 70 11.80 10.72 1.99
N ASP A 71 11.36 11.16 3.18
CA ASP A 71 10.11 10.67 3.78
C ASP A 71 8.90 11.17 2.99
N LEU A 72 8.97 12.40 2.45
CA LEU A 72 7.95 12.93 1.53
C LEU A 72 7.87 12.11 0.23
N LYS A 73 9.02 11.69 -0.30
CA LYS A 73 9.03 10.84 -1.51
C LYS A 73 8.34 9.51 -1.24
N ARG A 74 8.60 8.89 -0.09
CA ARG A 74 7.95 7.64 0.32
C ARG A 74 6.47 7.83 0.57
N LEU A 75 6.08 8.90 1.25
CA LEU A 75 4.67 9.22 1.49
C LEU A 75 3.90 9.39 0.17
N ASN A 76 4.52 9.95 -0.86
CA ASN A 76 3.90 10.10 -2.18
C ASN A 76 3.61 8.78 -2.89
N GLU A 77 4.21 7.67 -2.46
CA GLU A 77 3.88 6.35 -2.98
C GLU A 77 2.69 5.71 -2.27
N MET A 78 2.23 6.26 -1.13
CA MET A 78 1.21 5.65 -0.29
C MET A 78 -0.19 6.10 -0.67
N ASP A 79 -1.15 5.18 -0.63
CA ASP A 79 -2.58 5.49 -0.76
C ASP A 79 -3.20 5.78 0.61
N VAL A 80 -2.71 5.08 1.63
CA VAL A 80 -3.18 5.13 3.02
C VAL A 80 -1.97 5.16 3.94
N ILE A 81 -2.03 5.84 5.08
CA ILE A 81 -1.03 5.73 6.15
C ILE A 81 -1.69 5.48 7.51
N VAL A 82 -1.18 4.49 8.24
CA VAL A 82 -1.60 4.16 9.61
C VAL A 82 -0.64 4.81 10.59
N VAL A 83 -1.20 5.66 11.46
CA VAL A 83 -0.46 6.41 12.48
C VAL A 83 -0.91 6.00 13.88
N ASN A 84 0.00 6.09 14.85
CA ASN A 84 -0.32 6.00 16.27
C ASN A 84 -1.29 7.11 16.68
N GLY A 85 -1.01 8.36 16.29
CA GLY A 85 -1.94 9.49 16.44
C GLY A 85 -2.10 10.02 17.87
N ILE A 86 -1.28 9.53 18.82
CA ILE A 86 -1.35 9.93 20.24
C ILE A 86 0.04 10.33 20.78
N GLY A 87 0.93 10.78 19.89
CA GLY A 87 2.22 11.41 20.24
C GLY A 87 3.48 10.61 19.86
N HIS A 88 3.41 9.29 19.70
CA HIS A 88 4.62 8.50 19.48
C HIS A 88 5.22 8.67 18.07
N ASP A 89 4.42 9.13 17.11
CA ASP A 89 4.80 9.33 15.72
C ASP A 89 4.53 10.75 15.20
N ASP A 90 4.69 11.77 16.06
CA ASP A 90 4.57 13.18 15.69
C ASP A 90 5.47 13.57 14.50
N PHE A 91 6.60 12.87 14.31
CA PHE A 91 7.45 13.07 13.13
C PHE A 91 6.69 12.77 11.82
N ALA A 92 5.84 11.73 11.81
CA ALA A 92 5.07 11.34 10.64
C ALA A 92 3.98 12.36 10.32
N LEU A 93 3.31 12.89 11.36
CA LEU A 93 2.31 13.95 11.20
C LEU A 93 2.91 15.22 10.56
N LYS A 94 4.15 15.56 10.90
CA LYS A 94 4.88 16.67 10.25
C LYS A 94 5.11 16.39 8.76
N VAL A 95 5.48 15.17 8.38
CA VAL A 95 5.68 14.77 6.98
C VAL A 95 4.34 14.80 6.22
N ILE A 96 3.27 14.26 6.80
CA ILE A 96 1.92 14.27 6.22
C ILE A 96 1.47 15.72 5.95
N ASN A 97 1.55 16.60 6.95
CA ASN A 97 1.16 18.00 6.81
C ASN A 97 2.02 18.74 5.77
N ALA A 98 3.32 18.44 5.68
CA ALA A 98 4.20 19.03 4.69
C ALA A 98 3.93 18.54 3.25
N SER A 99 3.32 17.37 3.09
CA SER A 99 3.03 16.80 1.77
C SER A 99 1.90 17.49 1.03
N GLN A 100 0.98 18.16 1.76
CA GLN A 100 -0.20 18.81 1.19
C GLN A 100 -1.03 17.87 0.29
N ARG A 101 -1.09 16.58 0.64
CA ARG A 101 -1.88 15.57 -0.07
C ARG A 101 -3.27 15.44 0.52
N ASP A 102 -4.26 15.95 -0.20
CA ASP A 102 -5.68 15.81 0.16
C ASP A 102 -6.24 14.42 -0.16
N ASP A 103 -5.53 13.64 -0.99
CA ASP A 103 -5.92 12.30 -1.44
C ASP A 103 -5.40 11.18 -0.53
N LEU A 104 -4.47 11.48 0.38
CA LEU A 104 -3.90 10.51 1.31
C LEU A 104 -4.88 10.21 2.45
N VAL A 105 -5.26 8.94 2.61
CA VAL A 105 -6.10 8.51 3.74
C VAL A 105 -5.23 8.30 4.98
N VAL A 106 -5.53 9.01 6.06
CA VAL A 106 -4.83 8.85 7.35
C VAL A 106 -5.72 8.07 8.33
N ILE A 107 -5.21 6.95 8.85
CA ILE A 107 -5.88 6.12 9.85
C ILE A 107 -5.19 6.31 11.21
N GLU A 108 -5.89 6.94 12.14
CA GLU A 108 -5.46 7.06 13.54
C GLU A 108 -5.80 5.79 14.32
N ALA A 109 -4.81 4.93 14.53
CA ALA A 109 -5.02 3.61 15.11
C ALA A 109 -5.52 3.64 16.57
N ASN A 110 -5.28 4.73 17.31
CA ASN A 110 -5.71 4.88 18.71
C ASN A 110 -6.93 5.79 18.87
N LYS A 111 -7.62 6.16 17.78
CA LYS A 111 -8.77 7.09 17.82
C LYS A 111 -9.85 6.68 18.82
N GLU A 112 -10.13 5.38 18.91
CA GLU A 112 -11.17 4.81 19.78
C GLU A 112 -10.59 4.10 21.02
N VAL A 113 -9.29 4.27 21.30
CA VAL A 113 -8.61 3.63 22.44
C VAL A 113 -8.65 4.58 23.64
N PRO A 114 -9.26 4.19 24.78
CA PRO A 114 -9.21 5.00 26.00
C PRO A 114 -7.77 5.14 26.52
N LEU A 115 -7.32 6.38 26.76
CA LEU A 115 -5.92 6.68 27.11
C LEU A 115 -5.66 6.94 28.60
N LEU A 116 -6.63 6.57 29.46
CA LEU A 116 -6.77 6.91 30.89
C LEU A 116 -7.48 8.25 31.15
#